data_AF-A0A7W1VAG7-F1
#
_entry.id   AF-A0A7W1VAG7-F1
#
_cell.length_a   1.000
_cell.length_b   1.000
_cell.length_c   1.000
_cell.angle_alpha   90.00
_cell.angle_beta   90.00
_cell.angle_gamma   90.00
#
_symmetry.space_group_name_H-M   'P 1'
#
loop_
_entity.id
_entity.type
_entity.pdbx_description
1 polymer ?
#
loop_
_entity_poly.entity_id
_entity_poly.type
_entity_poly.pdbx_seq_one_letter_code
_entity_poly.pdbx_strand_id
1 'polypeptide(L)' 'MADETTNNLEADSSLGRYRIVKPLGAGGIGEVYLAEEAKLGRFAALKILPFEVSTDAERIRRFAGAS' A
#
# COMPACT_ATOMS: atom_id res chain seq x y z
N MET A 1 4.89 6.31 24.27
CA MET A 1 6.02 6.43 23.33
C MET A 1 5.97 5.20 22.44
N ALA A 2 5.10 5.26 21.43
CA ALA A 2 4.90 4.22 20.42
C ALA A 2 4.36 4.98 19.21
N ASP A 3 5.25 5.71 18.55
CA ASP A 3 4.92 6.53 17.41
C ASP A 3 4.66 5.61 16.20
N GLU A 4 3.37 5.42 15.95
CA GLU A 4 2.71 5.37 14.65
C GLU A 4 3.58 4.95 13.46
N THR A 5 3.54 3.65 13.14
CA THR A 5 4.05 3.03 11.91
C THR A 5 3.23 3.45 10.67
N THR A 6 3.01 4.75 10.48
CA THR A 6 2.26 5.31 9.35
C THR A 6 3.17 5.29 8.13
N ASN A 7 2.85 4.43 7.17
CA ASN A 7 3.60 4.29 5.93
C ASN A 7 3.13 5.42 4.99
N ASN A 8 3.45 6.66 5.35
CA ASN A 8 3.01 7.85 4.62
C ASN A 8 3.82 7.98 3.32
N LEU A 9 3.29 7.41 2.24
CA LEU A 9 3.86 7.61 0.91
C LEU A 9 3.49 9.02 0.44
N GLU A 10 4.50 9.89 0.34
CA GLU A 10 4.31 11.23 -0.20
C GLU A 10 3.76 11.15 -1.63
N ALA A 11 2.83 12.05 -1.96
CA ALA A 11 2.40 12.22 -3.35
C ALA A 11 3.64 12.43 -4.23
N ASP A 12 3.66 11.83 -5.42
CA ASP A 12 4.82 11.74 -6.33
C ASP A 12 5.82 10.60 -6.07
N SER A 13 5.73 9.92 -4.93
CA SER A 13 6.60 8.78 -4.65
C SER A 13 6.43 7.69 -5.72
N SER A 14 7.54 7.15 -6.21
CA SER A 14 7.53 6.08 -7.20
C SER A 14 7.71 4.72 -6.53
N LEU A 15 6.69 3.87 -6.62
CA LEU A 15 6.75 2.48 -6.19
C LEU A 15 6.85 1.57 -7.42
N GLY A 16 8.10 1.26 -7.79
CA GLY A 16 8.38 0.51 -9.01
C GLY A 16 7.94 1.27 -10.26
N ARG A 17 6.91 0.79 -10.96
CA ARG A 17 6.35 1.42 -12.17
C ARG A 17 5.15 2.33 -11.91
N TYR A 18 4.70 2.40 -10.66
CA TYR A 18 3.54 3.18 -10.26
C TYR A 18 3.98 4.44 -9.53
N ARG A 19 3.37 5.57 -9.87
CA ARG A 19 3.52 6.85 -9.17
C ARG A 19 2.35 7.05 -8.24
N ILE A 20 2.60 7.30 -6.96
CA ILE A 20 1.56 7.58 -5.98
C ILE A 20 0.92 8.93 -6.30
N VAL A 21 -0.39 8.93 -6.52
CA VAL A 21 -1.18 10.12 -6.84
C VAL A 21 -1.78 10.72 -5.57
N LYS A 22 -2.48 9.90 -4.78
CA LYS A 22 -3.11 10.33 -3.52
C LYS A 22 -3.52 9.14 -2.64
N PRO A 23 -3.68 9.32 -1.32
CA PRO A 23 -4.33 8.33 -0.47
C PRO A 23 -5.80 8.14 -0.88
N LEU A 24 -6.28 6.90 -0.87
CA LEU A 24 -7.68 6.53 -1.07
C LEU A 24 -8.37 6.14 0.24
N GLY A 25 -7.62 5.63 1.22
CA GLY A 25 -8.14 5.35 2.55
C GLY A 25 -7.23 4.43 3.35
N ALA A 26 -7.41 4.39 4.66
CA ALA A 26 -6.71 3.49 5.57
C ALA A 26 -7.70 2.51 6.20
N GLY A 27 -7.32 1.25 6.33
CA GLY A 27 -8.10 0.23 7.01
C GLY A 27 -7.24 -0.60 7.96
N GLY A 28 -7.86 -1.47 8.75
CA GLY A 28 -7.19 -2.23 9.82
C GLY A 28 -6.02 -3.13 9.40
N ILE A 29 -5.70 -3.21 8.10
CA ILE A 29 -4.58 -3.99 7.60
C ILE A 29 -3.85 -3.25 6.47
N GLY A 30 -3.70 -1.94 6.61
CA GLY A 30 -2.86 -1.12 5.74
C GLY A 30 -3.61 -0.01 5.01
N GLU A 31 -2.82 0.76 4.28
CA GLU A 31 -3.22 1.99 3.60
C GLU A 31 -3.39 1.73 2.11
N VAL A 32 -4.41 2.33 1.51
CA VAL A 32 -4.71 2.21 0.08
C VAL A 32 -4.42 3.53 -0.59
N TYR A 33 -3.62 3.48 -1.66
CA TYR A 33 -3.22 4.63 -2.46
C TYR A 33 -3.70 4.48 -3.88
N LEU A 34 -4.13 5.58 -4.49
CA LEU A 34 -4.29 5.67 -5.93
C LEU A 34 -2.91 5.86 -6.53
N ALA A 35 -2.54 5.01 -7.48
CA ALA A 35 -1.29 5.12 -8.19
C ALA A 35 -1.50 5.06 -9.70
N GLU A 36 -0.68 5.78 -10.44
CA GLU A 36 -0.70 5.81 -11.90
C GLU A 36 0.49 5.05 -12.45
N GLU A 37 0.25 4.12 -13.37
CA GLU A 37 1.30 3.47 -14.13
C GLU A 37 1.77 4.40 -15.26
N ALA A 38 2.89 5.10 -15.06
CA ALA A 38 3.38 6.15 -15.97
C ALA A 38 3.62 5.68 -17.42
N LYS A 39 3.82 4.38 -17.64
CA LYS A 39 4.02 3.82 -18.99
C LYS A 39 2.72 3.54 -19.74
N LEU A 40 1.63 3.23 -19.03
CA LEU A 40 0.35 2.86 -19.63
C LEU A 40 -0.76 3.88 -19.37
N GLY A 41 -0.52 4.90 -18.53
CA GLY A 41 -1.52 5.89 -18.12
C GLY A 41 -2.71 5.27 -17.36
N ARG A 42 -2.50 4.12 -16.71
CA ARG A 42 -3.55 3.37 -16.01
C ARG A 42 -3.50 3.65 -14.53
N PHE A 43 -4.67 3.79 -13.92
CA PHE A 43 -4.79 3.95 -12.47
C PHE A 43 -5.02 2.59 -11.80
N ALA A 44 -4.33 2.37 -10.68
CA ALA A 44 -4.45 1.19 -9.85
C ALA A 44 -4.57 1.58 -8.37
N ALA A 45 -5.30 0.78 -7.58
CA ALA A 45 -5.33 0.91 -6.14
C ALA A 45 -4.23 0.02 -5.54
N LEU A 46 -3.23 0.65 -4.91
CA LEU A 46 -2.14 -0.04 -4.23
C LEU A 46 -2.44 -0.12 -2.74
N LYS A 47 -2.57 -1.34 -2.22
CA LYS A 47 -2.68 -1.57 -0.77
C LYS A 47 -1.30 -1.86 -0.20
N ILE A 48 -0.86 -0.99 0.70
CA ILE A 48 0.44 -1.01 1.35
C ILE A 48 0.25 -1.54 2.77
N LEU A 49 0.97 -2.61 3.08
CA LEU A 49 0.93 -3.27 4.38
C LEU A 49 2.03 -2.67 5.28
N PRO A 50 1.75 -2.41 6.57
CA PRO A 50 2.78 -2.05 7.53
C PRO A 50 3.83 -3.16 7.62
N PHE A 51 5.08 -2.79 7.91
CA PHE A 51 6.19 -3.74 8.03
C PHE A 51 5.92 -4.83 9.09
N GLU A 52 5.27 -4.48 10.20
CA GLU A 52 4.84 -5.41 11.26
C GLU A 52 3.83 -6.48 10.81
N VAL A 53 3.08 -6.21 9.74
CA VAL A 53 2.15 -7.18 9.13
C VAL A 53 2.87 -8.05 8.09
N SER A 54 4.00 -7.57 7.57
CA SER A 54 4.76 -8.22 6.49
C SER A 54 5.70 -9.32 7.00
N THR A 55 6.01 -9.35 8.29
CA THR A 55 6.76 -10.43 8.94
C THR A 55 5.87 -11.56 9.46
N ASP A 56 4.56 -11.34 9.56
CA ASP A 56 3.61 -12.36 9.99
C ASP A 56 3.01 -13.08 8.78
N ALA A 57 3.63 -14.21 8.43
CA ALA A 57 3.23 -15.03 7.27
C ALA A 57 1.76 -15.49 7.33
N GLU A 58 1.16 -15.56 8.53
CA GLU A 58 -0.24 -15.91 8.71
C GLU A 58 -1.18 -14.77 8.29
N ARG A 59 -0.81 -13.51 8.60
CA ARG A 59 -1.54 -12.33 8.11
C ARG A 59 -1.41 -12.19 6.59
N ILE A 60 -0.22 -12.39 5.99
CA ILE A 60 -0.04 -12.36 4.52
C ILE A 60 -0.96 -13.36 3.81
N ARG A 61 -1.17 -14.55 4.38
CA ARG A 61 -2.08 -15.56 3.82
C ARG A 61 -3.55 -15.11 3.77
N ARG A 62 -4.00 -14.26 4.69
CA ARG A 62 -5.33 -13.62 4.59
C ARG A 62 -5.38 -12.49 3.56
N PHE A 63 -4.24 -11.88 3.20
CA PHE A 63 -4.13 -10.87 2.13
C PHE A 63 -4.15 -11.47 0.74
N ALA A 64 -3.36 -12.51 0.54
CA ALA A 64 -3.27 -13.23 -0.73
C ALA A 64 -4.47 -14.18 -0.93
N GLY A 65 -5.61 -13.86 -0.31
CA GLY A 65 -6.77 -14.70 -0.06
C GLY A 65 -6.93 -15.87 -1.02
N ALA A 66 -6.89 -17.05 -0.41
CA ALA A 66 -7.67 -18.24 -0.75
C ALA A 66 -8.47 -18.16 -2.06
N SER A 67 -8.14 -19.11 -2.95
CA SER A 67 -8.99 -19.61 -4.02
C SER A 67 -10.47 -19.70 -3.64
#